data_AF-C3YTV1-F1
#
_entry.id   AF-C3YTV1-F1
#
_cell.length_a   1.000
_cell.length_b   1.000
_cell.length_c   1.000
_cell.angle_alpha   90.00
_cell.angle_beta   90.00
_cell.angle_gamma   90.00
#
_symmetry.space_group_name_H-M   'P 1'
#
loop_
_entity.id
_entity.type
_entity.pdbx_description
1 polymer ?
#
loop_
_entity_poly.entity_id
_entity_poly.type
_entity_poly.pdbx_seq_one_letter_code
_entity_poly.pdbx_strand_id
1 'polypeptide(L)'
;MILQCIFLFFIVLDTTIQKKLHGQPFARKVVVDVITSHVKSSDPRKAMVLSFHGPRGVGKNYLSTMIAQALYADGMTSSCVRGYSATRHFKHHDLNNVRNYMDMLHEEIPSLVRRCPRALIIFDEMEKMPGQLIDTIKPFVEESEAVDGVDYRKAIFILLSNSAQGLIEEQTLLLRRDKSLERETFRLKGFQKLIRDHALGVTPDKDGGTGLWQADLLKHHLVNYLIPFLPLEREHVELCVRDVLREMG
;
A
#
# COMPACT_ATOMS: atom_id res chain seq x y z
N MET A 1 29.14 0.94 7.56
CA MET A 1 28.03 0.10 8.08
C MET A 1 26.66 0.53 7.58
N ILE A 2 26.18 1.77 7.77
CA ILE A 2 24.81 2.19 7.39
C ILE A 2 24.51 2.01 5.89
N LEU A 3 25.40 2.44 4.99
CA LEU A 3 25.22 2.24 3.54
C LEU A 3 25.15 0.76 3.13
N GLN A 4 25.88 -0.11 3.84
CA GLN A 4 25.98 -1.53 3.53
C GLN A 4 24.69 -2.29 3.95
N CYS A 5 24.07 -1.88 5.05
CA CYS A 5 22.74 -2.36 5.44
C CYS A 5 21.64 -1.90 4.47
N ILE A 6 21.69 -0.65 3.99
CA ILE A 6 20.71 -0.12 3.02
C ILE A 6 20.83 -0.83 1.66
N PHE A 7 22.06 -1.16 1.24
CA PHE A 7 22.28 -1.91 0.01
C PHE A 7 21.78 -3.36 0.12
N LEU A 8 22.03 -4.02 1.25
CA LEU A 8 21.52 -5.36 1.52
C LEU A 8 19.98 -5.38 1.54
N PHE A 9 19.36 -4.39 2.17
CA PHE A 9 17.91 -4.18 2.15
C PHE A 9 17.32 -4.18 0.74
N PHE A 10 17.89 -3.40 -0.18
CA PHE A 10 17.42 -3.28 -1.57
C PHE A 10 17.49 -4.62 -2.30
N ILE A 11 18.63 -5.30 -2.21
CA ILE A 11 18.81 -6.60 -2.88
C ILE A 11 17.81 -7.62 -2.33
N VAL A 12 17.65 -7.66 -1.01
CA VAL A 12 16.71 -8.59 -0.36
C VAL A 12 15.28 -8.30 -0.83
N LEU A 13 14.83 -7.04 -0.84
CA LEU A 13 13.48 -6.70 -1.26
C LEU A 13 13.24 -7.03 -2.74
N ASP A 14 14.13 -6.61 -3.65
CA ASP A 14 13.96 -6.87 -5.09
C ASP A 14 13.96 -8.37 -5.40
N THR A 15 14.92 -9.12 -4.83
CA THR A 15 15.00 -10.57 -5.05
C THR A 15 13.82 -11.31 -4.44
N THR A 16 13.32 -10.88 -3.28
CA THR A 16 12.13 -11.47 -2.65
C THR A 16 10.89 -11.25 -3.50
N ILE A 17 10.67 -10.01 -3.96
CA ILE A 17 9.54 -9.69 -4.84
C ILE A 17 9.66 -10.47 -6.15
N GLN A 18 10.82 -10.49 -6.79
CA GLN A 18 11.03 -11.20 -8.06
C GLN A 18 10.76 -12.70 -7.94
N LYS A 19 11.13 -13.32 -6.81
CA LYS A 19 10.98 -14.76 -6.63
C LYS A 19 9.57 -15.16 -6.20
N LYS A 20 8.88 -14.33 -5.42
CA LYS A 20 7.66 -14.73 -4.71
C LYS A 20 6.40 -13.97 -5.14
N LEU A 21 6.50 -12.77 -5.71
CA LEU A 21 5.32 -11.98 -6.13
C LEU A 21 5.04 -12.14 -7.63
N HIS A 22 4.22 -13.13 -7.96
CA HIS A 22 3.93 -13.48 -9.35
C HIS A 22 2.88 -12.59 -9.99
N GLY A 23 3.08 -12.24 -11.27
CA GLY A 23 2.08 -11.55 -12.10
C GLY A 23 1.82 -10.09 -11.74
N GLN A 24 2.69 -9.46 -10.94
CA GLN A 24 2.53 -8.06 -10.53
C GLN A 24 3.66 -7.17 -11.08
N PRO A 25 3.64 -6.84 -12.39
CA PRO A 25 4.75 -6.13 -13.03
C PRO A 25 4.97 -4.71 -12.48
N PHE A 26 3.90 -4.04 -12.04
CA PHE A 26 3.97 -2.69 -11.48
C PHE A 26 4.53 -2.66 -10.05
N ALA A 27 4.18 -3.65 -9.24
CA ALA A 27 4.55 -3.70 -7.84
C ALA A 27 6.07 -3.71 -7.68
N ARG A 28 6.77 -4.65 -8.31
CA ARG A 28 8.23 -4.73 -8.25
C ARG A 28 8.89 -3.43 -8.70
N LYS A 29 8.54 -2.97 -9.90
CA LYS A 29 9.19 -1.83 -10.55
C LYS A 29 9.04 -0.54 -9.75
N VAL A 30 7.85 -0.28 -9.19
CA VAL A 30 7.61 0.96 -8.44
C VAL A 30 8.12 0.83 -7.01
N VAL A 31 7.76 -0.23 -6.29
CA VAL A 31 7.98 -0.33 -4.83
C VAL A 31 9.46 -0.37 -4.48
N VAL A 32 10.27 -1.12 -5.24
CA VAL A 32 11.70 -1.24 -4.97
C VAL A 32 12.38 0.13 -5.09
N ASP A 33 12.12 0.86 -6.18
CA ASP A 33 12.74 2.16 -6.45
C ASP A 33 12.35 3.20 -5.40
N VAL A 34 11.06 3.31 -5.10
CA VAL A 34 10.54 4.39 -4.25
C VAL A 34 10.92 4.19 -2.79
N ILE A 35 10.85 2.95 -2.28
CA ILE A 35 11.26 2.66 -0.90
C ILE A 35 12.77 2.86 -0.75
N THR A 36 13.55 2.42 -1.74
CA THR A 36 15.01 2.59 -1.70
C THR A 36 15.39 4.06 -1.68
N SER A 37 14.75 4.89 -2.50
CA SER A 37 14.95 6.34 -2.51
C SER A 37 14.62 6.96 -1.15
N HIS A 38 13.47 6.61 -0.58
CA HIS A 38 13.02 7.15 0.72
C HIS A 38 13.88 6.71 1.91
N VAL A 39 14.40 5.47 1.87
CA VAL A 39 15.29 4.95 2.92
C VAL A 39 16.69 5.56 2.82
N LYS A 40 17.18 5.81 1.61
CA LYS A 40 18.46 6.50 1.37
C LYS A 40 18.43 7.98 1.72
N SER A 41 17.26 8.63 1.59
CA SER A 41 17.11 10.02 1.98
C SER A 41 17.25 10.19 3.49
N SER A 42 18.22 10.99 3.92
CA SER A 42 18.43 11.35 5.32
C SER A 42 17.37 12.33 5.84
N ASP A 43 16.80 13.13 4.93
CA ASP A 43 15.81 14.18 5.21
C ASP A 43 14.73 14.22 4.11
N PRO A 44 13.79 13.26 4.09
CA PRO A 44 12.64 13.31 3.19
C PRO A 44 11.78 14.54 3.49
N ARG A 45 11.09 15.09 2.50
CA ARG A 45 10.20 16.26 2.71
C ARG A 45 8.89 15.91 3.42
N LYS A 46 8.39 14.69 3.24
CA LYS A 46 7.14 14.18 3.82
C LYS A 46 7.18 12.67 3.94
N ALA A 47 6.24 12.11 4.71
CA ALA A 47 6.07 10.67 4.85
C ALA A 47 5.82 10.01 3.48
N MET A 48 6.31 8.78 3.29
CA MET A 48 6.05 8.02 2.08
C MET A 48 4.70 7.30 2.19
N VAL A 49 3.80 7.52 1.24
CA VAL A 49 2.49 6.87 1.16
C VAL A 49 2.39 6.04 -0.11
N LEU A 50 2.35 4.72 0.06
CA LEU A 50 2.08 3.74 -0.98
C LEU A 50 0.61 3.34 -0.91
N SER A 51 -0.11 3.34 -2.03
CA SER A 51 -1.49 2.87 -2.08
C SER A 51 -1.65 1.77 -3.11
N PHE A 52 -2.02 0.57 -2.64
CA PHE A 52 -2.15 -0.66 -3.41
C PHE A 52 -3.64 -0.92 -3.71
N HIS A 53 -3.97 -1.06 -5.00
CA HIS A 53 -5.35 -1.20 -5.47
C HIS A 53 -5.51 -2.43 -6.34
N GLY A 54 -6.55 -3.22 -6.16
CA GLY A 54 -6.86 -4.36 -7.03
C GLY A 54 -7.71 -5.42 -6.32
N PRO A 55 -7.97 -6.57 -6.96
CA PRO A 55 -8.82 -7.61 -6.40
C PRO A 55 -8.25 -8.27 -5.15
N ARG A 56 -9.04 -9.08 -4.44
CA ARG A 56 -8.53 -9.91 -3.34
C ARG A 56 -7.68 -11.07 -3.88
N GLY A 57 -6.73 -11.56 -3.08
CA GLY A 57 -5.90 -12.72 -3.43
C GLY A 57 -4.74 -12.47 -4.41
N VAL A 58 -4.57 -11.24 -4.91
CA VAL A 58 -3.51 -10.88 -5.89
C VAL A 58 -2.16 -10.50 -5.27
N GLY A 59 -2.04 -10.50 -3.93
CA GLY A 59 -0.76 -10.30 -3.23
C GLY A 59 -0.53 -8.94 -2.57
N LYS A 60 -1.55 -8.09 -2.39
CA LYS A 60 -1.41 -6.76 -1.72
C LYS A 60 -0.79 -6.88 -0.31
N ASN A 61 -1.38 -7.68 0.57
CA ASN A 61 -0.89 -7.92 1.93
C ASN A 61 0.42 -8.73 1.95
N TYR A 62 0.63 -9.53 0.91
CA TYR A 62 1.86 -10.31 0.78
C TYR A 62 3.06 -9.40 0.51
N LEU A 63 2.89 -8.41 -0.37
CA LEU A 63 3.92 -7.40 -0.62
C LEU A 63 4.18 -6.53 0.60
N SER A 64 3.16 -6.12 1.37
CA SER A 64 3.40 -5.35 2.60
C SER A 64 4.20 -6.15 3.64
N THR A 65 3.97 -7.46 3.72
CA THR A 65 4.77 -8.37 4.55
C THR A 65 6.23 -8.46 4.08
N MET A 66 6.48 -8.55 2.78
CA MET A 66 7.84 -8.54 2.22
C MET A 66 8.56 -7.21 2.52
N ILE A 67 7.86 -6.08 2.39
CA ILE A 67 8.41 -4.76 2.72
C ILE A 67 8.80 -4.70 4.21
N ALA A 68 7.93 -5.19 5.10
CA ALA A 68 8.21 -5.23 6.53
C ALA A 68 9.43 -6.11 6.85
N GLN A 69 9.52 -7.31 6.27
CA GLN A 69 10.64 -8.25 6.44
C GLN A 69 11.96 -7.71 5.88
N ALA A 70 11.90 -6.92 4.81
CA ALA A 70 13.09 -6.25 4.31
C ALA A 70 13.52 -5.14 5.29
N LEU A 71 12.59 -4.28 5.73
CA LEU A 71 12.91 -3.12 6.58
C LEU A 71 13.34 -3.49 8.00
N TYR A 72 12.79 -4.58 8.54
CA TYR A 72 12.97 -5.00 9.93
C TYR A 72 13.24 -6.49 10.02
N ALA A 73 14.26 -6.88 10.82
CA ALA A 73 14.63 -8.28 11.00
C ALA A 73 13.45 -9.15 11.50
N ASP A 74 12.65 -8.61 12.43
CA ASP A 74 11.47 -9.30 12.97
C ASP A 74 10.20 -9.11 12.11
N GLY A 75 10.34 -8.49 10.93
CA GLY A 75 9.28 -8.27 9.95
C GLY A 75 8.03 -7.64 10.55
N MET A 76 6.88 -8.28 10.34
CA MET A 76 5.58 -7.82 10.83
C MET A 76 5.44 -7.78 12.35
N THR A 77 6.32 -8.46 13.09
CA THR A 77 6.31 -8.49 14.56
C THR A 77 7.20 -7.41 15.20
N SER A 78 7.94 -6.67 14.38
CA SER A 78 8.78 -5.56 14.82
C SER A 78 7.96 -4.50 15.55
N SER A 79 8.52 -3.94 16.63
CA SER A 79 7.92 -2.82 17.37
C SER A 79 7.76 -1.54 16.54
N CYS A 80 8.41 -1.45 15.39
CA CYS A 80 8.29 -0.35 14.42
C CYS A 80 7.20 -0.57 13.36
N VAL A 81 6.53 -1.73 13.35
CA VAL A 81 5.49 -2.06 12.37
C VAL A 81 4.14 -2.09 13.07
N ARG A 82 3.13 -1.48 12.45
CA ARG A 82 1.75 -1.51 12.94
C ARG A 82 0.78 -1.67 11.79
N GLY A 83 -0.13 -2.64 11.92
CA GLY A 83 -1.17 -2.91 10.93
C GLY A 83 -2.56 -2.67 11.51
N TYR A 84 -3.35 -1.87 10.81
CA TYR A 84 -4.77 -1.65 11.04
C TYR A 84 -5.56 -2.28 9.90
N SER A 85 -6.73 -2.84 10.21
CA SER A 85 -7.66 -3.45 9.26
C SER A 85 -9.03 -2.89 9.57
N ALA A 86 -9.68 -2.30 8.56
CA ALA A 86 -10.98 -1.67 8.73
C ALA A 86 -12.01 -2.64 9.30
N THR A 87 -12.09 -3.86 8.76
CA THR A 87 -13.08 -4.84 9.22
C THR A 87 -12.74 -5.52 10.54
N ARG A 88 -11.50 -5.42 11.04
CA ARG A 88 -11.13 -6.00 12.33
C ARG A 88 -11.14 -4.98 13.45
N HIS A 89 -10.54 -3.82 13.24
CA HIS A 89 -10.31 -2.82 14.28
C HIS A 89 -11.34 -1.69 14.25
N PHE A 90 -11.95 -1.41 13.10
CA PHE A 90 -12.89 -0.28 12.94
C PHE A 90 -14.30 -0.77 12.55
N LYS A 91 -14.74 -1.89 13.16
CA LYS A 91 -15.97 -2.61 12.81
C LYS A 91 -17.26 -1.79 12.94
N HIS A 92 -17.34 -0.95 13.96
CA HIS A 92 -18.57 -0.25 14.33
C HIS A 92 -18.52 1.19 13.87
N HIS A 93 -19.46 1.58 13.00
CA HIS A 93 -19.45 2.88 12.33
C HIS A 93 -20.36 3.92 13.00
N ASP A 94 -20.88 3.63 14.20
CA ASP A 94 -21.61 4.63 14.98
C ASP A 94 -20.67 5.72 15.52
N LEU A 95 -21.24 6.88 15.83
CA LEU A 95 -20.49 8.09 16.20
C LEU A 95 -19.55 7.88 17.38
N ASN A 96 -19.97 7.10 18.39
CA ASN A 96 -19.17 6.89 19.60
C ASN A 96 -17.96 6.01 19.31
N ASN A 97 -18.17 4.89 18.60
CA ASN A 97 -17.07 4.02 18.20
C ASN A 97 -16.08 4.72 17.27
N VAL A 98 -16.56 5.45 16.26
CA VAL A 98 -15.70 6.22 15.35
C VAL A 98 -14.85 7.24 16.13
N ARG A 99 -15.44 7.96 17.08
CA ARG A 99 -14.70 8.89 17.94
C ARG A 99 -13.60 8.18 18.74
N ASN A 100 -13.92 7.05 19.37
CA ASN A 100 -12.93 6.26 20.12
C ASN A 100 -11.80 5.77 19.21
N TYR A 101 -12.09 5.41 17.96
CA TYR A 101 -11.09 5.02 16.98
C TYR A 101 -10.20 6.19 16.56
N MET A 102 -10.76 7.39 16.41
CA MET A 102 -9.97 8.60 16.14
C MET A 102 -9.02 8.92 17.29
N ASP A 103 -9.52 8.86 18.54
CA ASP A 103 -8.71 9.09 19.74
C ASP A 103 -7.58 8.06 19.85
N MET A 104 -7.86 6.78 19.58
CA MET A 104 -6.85 5.72 19.53
C MET A 104 -5.76 6.00 18.50
N LEU A 105 -6.12 6.37 17.26
CA LEU A 105 -5.15 6.66 16.21
C LEU A 105 -4.30 7.90 16.52
N HIS A 106 -4.90 8.94 17.11
CA HIS A 106 -4.20 10.13 17.59
C HIS A 106 -3.20 9.84 18.71
N GLU A 107 -3.41 8.78 19.50
CA GLU A 107 -2.45 8.38 20.54
C GLU A 107 -1.37 7.43 19.98
N GLU A 108 -1.79 6.37 19.28
CA GLU A 108 -0.91 5.27 18.89
C GLU A 108 0.11 5.67 17.83
N ILE A 109 -0.31 6.39 16.78
CA ILE A 109 0.56 6.72 15.65
C ILE A 109 1.70 7.66 16.09
N PRO A 110 1.45 8.80 16.76
CA PRO A 110 2.53 9.65 17.23
C PRO A 110 3.44 8.92 18.24
N SER A 111 2.87 8.10 19.12
CA SER A 111 3.62 7.29 20.09
C SER A 111 4.56 6.29 19.41
N LEU A 112 4.11 5.63 18.34
CA LEU A 112 4.93 4.74 17.52
C LEU A 112 6.05 5.50 16.80
N VAL A 113 5.74 6.61 16.13
CA VAL A 113 6.70 7.37 15.34
C VAL A 113 7.76 8.04 16.21
N ARG A 114 7.40 8.52 17.41
CA ARG A 114 8.38 9.02 18.41
C ARG A 114 9.41 7.96 18.79
N ARG A 115 8.98 6.70 18.99
CA ARG A 115 9.89 5.59 19.30
C ARG A 115 10.68 5.13 18.07
N CYS A 116 10.06 5.17 16.90
CA CYS A 116 10.63 4.69 15.66
C CYS A 116 10.31 5.65 14.51
N PRO A 117 11.19 6.63 14.21
CA PRO A 117 10.92 7.64 13.19
C PRO A 117 10.64 7.07 11.78
N ARG A 118 11.16 5.87 11.48
CA ARG A 118 10.92 5.16 10.21
C ARG A 118 9.80 4.11 10.32
N ALA A 119 8.85 4.27 11.23
CA ALA A 119 7.76 3.31 11.42
C ALA A 119 7.04 2.96 10.10
N LEU A 120 6.66 1.69 9.98
CA LEU A 120 5.85 1.18 8.88
C LEU A 120 4.42 0.98 9.38
N ILE A 121 3.49 1.78 8.85
CA ILE A 121 2.10 1.79 9.24
C ILE A 121 1.25 1.30 8.06
N ILE A 122 0.52 0.22 8.25
CA ILE A 122 -0.26 -0.44 7.20
C ILE A 122 -1.74 -0.29 7.53
N PHE A 123 -2.54 0.21 6.59
CA PHE A 123 -3.98 0.22 6.68
C PHE A 123 -4.58 -0.69 5.60
N ASP A 124 -5.28 -1.72 6.03
CA ASP A 124 -5.91 -2.72 5.18
C ASP A 124 -7.43 -2.50 5.06
N GLU A 125 -7.96 -2.86 3.89
CA GLU A 125 -9.36 -2.69 3.49
C GLU A 125 -9.83 -1.24 3.61
N MET A 126 -9.02 -0.30 3.14
CA MET A 126 -9.31 1.13 3.23
C MET A 126 -10.66 1.51 2.60
N GLU A 127 -11.16 0.74 1.64
CA GLU A 127 -12.50 0.96 1.06
C GLU A 127 -13.65 0.83 2.05
N LYS A 128 -13.41 0.20 3.19
CA LYS A 128 -14.38 0.04 4.27
C LYS A 128 -14.10 0.97 5.45
N MET A 129 -13.07 1.79 5.39
CA MET A 129 -12.69 2.67 6.48
C MET A 129 -13.70 3.82 6.62
N PRO A 130 -14.21 4.10 7.84
CA PRO A 130 -14.99 5.31 8.11
C PRO A 130 -14.26 6.57 7.65
N GLY A 131 -14.95 7.46 6.93
CA GLY A 131 -14.34 8.66 6.35
C GLY A 131 -13.66 9.57 7.38
N GLN A 132 -14.23 9.67 8.58
CA GLN A 132 -13.69 10.49 9.67
C GLN A 132 -12.31 10.02 10.16
N LEU A 133 -12.00 8.73 10.05
CA LEU A 133 -10.68 8.21 10.44
C LEU A 133 -9.60 8.62 9.44
N ILE A 134 -9.98 8.91 8.20
CA ILE A 134 -9.04 9.36 7.18
C ILE A 134 -8.64 10.80 7.44
N ASP A 135 -9.58 11.63 7.92
CA ASP A 135 -9.27 12.98 8.40
C ASP A 135 -8.27 12.97 9.55
N THR A 136 -8.32 11.96 10.43
CA THR A 136 -7.32 11.74 11.48
C THR A 136 -5.94 11.35 10.93
N ILE A 137 -5.86 10.63 9.81
CA ILE A 137 -4.58 10.19 9.23
C ILE A 137 -3.92 11.29 8.39
N LYS A 138 -4.72 12.17 7.76
CA LYS A 138 -4.25 13.22 6.84
C LYS A 138 -3.05 14.03 7.38
N PRO A 139 -3.07 14.58 8.62
CA PRO A 139 -1.95 15.37 9.13
C PRO A 139 -0.62 14.62 9.14
N PHE A 140 -0.64 13.30 9.38
CA PHE A 140 0.58 12.49 9.49
C PHE A 140 1.27 12.22 8.15
N VAL A 141 0.57 12.44 7.03
CA VAL A 141 1.06 12.19 5.68
C VAL A 141 1.22 13.47 4.84
N GLU A 142 0.81 14.60 5.39
CA GLU A 142 0.99 15.93 4.79
C GLU A 142 2.46 16.36 4.81
N GLU A 143 2.79 17.32 3.93
CA GLU A 143 4.11 17.96 3.92
C GLU A 143 4.20 18.96 5.07
N SER A 144 4.60 18.45 6.25
CA SER A 144 4.87 19.23 7.45
C SER A 144 6.18 18.77 8.07
N GLU A 145 6.92 19.70 8.68
CA GLU A 145 8.12 19.38 9.46
C GLU A 145 7.78 18.54 10.69
N ALA A 146 6.63 18.83 11.34
CA ALA A 146 6.13 18.07 12.47
C ALA A 146 4.62 18.26 12.66
N VAL A 147 3.97 17.27 13.27
CA VAL A 147 2.60 17.40 13.81
C VAL A 147 2.67 17.08 15.29
N ASP A 148 2.22 18.02 16.12
CA ASP A 148 2.29 17.93 17.60
C ASP A 148 3.68 17.53 18.12
N GLY A 149 4.71 18.13 17.52
CA GLY A 149 6.12 17.92 17.88
C GLY A 149 6.71 16.58 17.43
N VAL A 150 6.03 15.83 16.55
CA VAL A 150 6.51 14.56 15.98
C VAL A 150 6.81 14.71 14.50
N ASP A 151 8.01 14.30 14.08
CA ASP A 151 8.44 14.30 12.68
C ASP A 151 8.06 12.98 11.99
N TYR A 152 7.14 13.06 11.03
CA TYR A 152 6.63 11.91 10.28
C TYR A 152 7.36 11.69 8.95
N ARG A 153 8.28 12.57 8.56
CA ARG A 153 8.84 12.58 7.20
C ARG A 153 9.56 11.29 6.84
N LYS A 154 10.10 10.56 7.82
CA LYS A 154 10.75 9.25 7.63
C LYS A 154 9.78 8.07 7.65
N ALA A 155 8.56 8.24 8.16
CA ALA A 155 7.57 7.19 8.26
C ALA A 155 7.12 6.70 6.88
N ILE A 156 6.62 5.46 6.86
CA ILE A 156 6.13 4.80 5.65
C ILE A 156 4.71 4.31 5.92
N PHE A 157 3.78 4.75 5.10
CA PHE A 157 2.38 4.34 5.13
C PHE A 157 2.07 3.47 3.92
N ILE A 158 1.42 2.33 4.15
CA ILE A 158 0.90 1.46 3.10
C ILE A 158 -0.61 1.36 3.24
N LEU A 159 -1.33 1.78 2.21
CA LEU A 159 -2.79 1.72 2.11
C LEU A 159 -3.16 0.58 1.18
N LEU A 160 -3.96 -0.38 1.63
CA LEU A 160 -4.40 -1.52 0.84
C LEU A 160 -5.90 -1.38 0.59
N SER A 161 -6.31 -1.47 -0.67
CA SER A 161 -7.72 -1.32 -1.04
C SER A 161 -8.15 -2.22 -2.19
N ASN A 162 -9.42 -2.62 -2.16
CA ASN A 162 -10.10 -3.29 -3.26
C ASN A 162 -10.87 -2.32 -4.17
N SER A 163 -10.79 -1.00 -3.96
CA SER A 163 -11.45 -0.05 -4.86
C SER A 163 -10.88 -0.09 -6.27
N ALA A 164 -11.73 0.25 -7.24
CA ALA A 164 -11.45 0.17 -8.67
C ALA A 164 -11.06 -1.23 -9.16
N GLN A 165 -11.31 -2.29 -8.38
CA GLN A 165 -10.99 -3.67 -8.79
C GLN A 165 -11.68 -4.03 -10.10
N GLY A 166 -12.96 -3.68 -10.29
CA GLY A 166 -13.70 -3.98 -11.50
C GLY A 166 -13.09 -3.29 -12.73
N LEU A 167 -12.68 -2.03 -12.59
CA LEU A 167 -12.00 -1.28 -13.64
C LEU A 167 -10.61 -1.83 -13.98
N ILE A 168 -9.85 -2.24 -12.95
CA ILE A 168 -8.53 -2.86 -13.14
C ILE A 168 -8.68 -4.22 -13.85
N GLU A 169 -9.65 -5.03 -13.44
CA GLU A 169 -9.95 -6.32 -14.07
C GLU A 169 -10.38 -6.14 -15.52
N GLU A 170 -11.33 -5.24 -15.79
CA GLU A 170 -11.82 -4.96 -17.14
C GLU A 170 -10.69 -4.49 -18.06
N GLN A 171 -9.88 -3.53 -17.60
CA GLN A 171 -8.74 -3.05 -18.37
C GLN A 171 -7.70 -4.15 -18.62
N THR A 172 -7.45 -5.00 -17.63
CA THR A 172 -6.52 -6.14 -17.76
C THR A 172 -7.03 -7.12 -18.82
N LEU A 173 -8.30 -7.49 -18.75
CA LEU A 173 -8.94 -8.38 -19.72
C LEU A 173 -8.93 -7.79 -21.12
N LEU A 174 -9.22 -6.50 -21.28
CA LEU A 174 -9.17 -5.80 -22.56
C LEU A 174 -7.78 -5.88 -23.19
N LEU A 175 -6.73 -5.58 -22.42
CA LEU A 175 -5.36 -5.64 -22.91
C LEU A 175 -4.89 -7.08 -23.21
N ARG A 176 -5.37 -8.07 -22.45
CA ARG A 176 -5.07 -9.50 -22.69
C ARG A 176 -5.73 -10.07 -23.95
N ARG A 177 -6.73 -9.41 -24.54
CA ARG A 177 -7.31 -9.82 -25.83
C ARG A 177 -6.29 -9.75 -26.95
N ASP A 178 -5.35 -8.81 -26.86
CA ASP A 178 -4.20 -8.74 -27.74
C ASP A 178 -3.09 -9.65 -27.23
N LYS A 179 -2.99 -10.85 -27.83
CA LYS A 179 -1.96 -11.85 -27.47
C LYS A 179 -0.54 -11.40 -27.78
N SER A 180 -0.35 -10.34 -28.56
CA SER A 180 0.99 -9.80 -28.86
C SER A 180 1.53 -8.91 -27.74
N LEU A 181 0.68 -8.40 -26.85
CA LEU A 181 1.10 -7.61 -25.72
C LEU A 181 1.55 -8.52 -24.59
N GLU A 182 2.77 -8.29 -24.10
CA GLU A 182 3.26 -8.93 -22.88
C GLU A 182 2.74 -8.20 -21.64
N ARG A 183 2.44 -8.92 -20.57
CA ARG A 183 1.84 -8.36 -19.35
C ARG A 183 2.74 -7.31 -18.72
N GLU A 184 4.04 -7.53 -18.80
CA GLU A 184 5.13 -6.68 -18.30
C GLU A 184 5.20 -5.33 -19.04
N THR A 185 4.63 -5.26 -20.25
CA THR A 185 4.63 -4.04 -21.08
C THR A 185 3.43 -3.14 -20.83
N PHE A 186 2.48 -3.58 -19.99
CA PHE A 186 1.33 -2.78 -19.64
C PHE A 186 1.74 -1.42 -19.07
N ARG A 187 0.99 -0.37 -19.42
CA ARG A 187 1.33 1.00 -19.02
C ARG A 187 0.71 1.36 -17.68
N LEU A 188 1.56 1.54 -16.66
CA LEU A 188 1.15 1.95 -15.31
C LEU A 188 0.23 3.19 -15.30
N LYS A 189 0.54 4.20 -16.13
CA LYS A 189 -0.24 5.44 -16.22
C LYS A 189 -1.72 5.21 -16.55
N GLY A 190 -2.03 4.20 -17.37
CA GLY A 190 -3.40 3.86 -17.73
C GLY A 190 -4.20 3.39 -16.52
N PHE A 191 -3.65 2.45 -15.76
CA PHE A 191 -4.27 1.95 -14.52
C PHE A 191 -4.34 3.00 -13.41
N GLN A 192 -3.30 3.84 -13.26
CA GLN A 192 -3.34 4.95 -12.30
C GLN A 192 -4.45 5.95 -12.62
N LYS A 193 -4.69 6.24 -13.90
CA LYS A 193 -5.80 7.09 -14.32
C LYS A 193 -7.15 6.47 -13.93
N LEU A 194 -7.36 5.18 -14.17
CA LEU A 194 -8.59 4.48 -13.77
C LEU A 194 -8.85 4.57 -12.28
N ILE A 195 -7.83 4.33 -11.45
CA ILE A 195 -7.97 4.43 -9.99
C ILE A 195 -8.31 5.86 -9.55
N ARG A 196 -7.66 6.88 -10.15
CA ARG A 196 -7.94 8.28 -9.83
C ARG A 196 -9.33 8.72 -10.26
N ASP A 197 -9.74 8.37 -11.48
CA ASP A 197 -11.06 8.72 -12.02
C ASP A 197 -12.17 8.10 -11.16
N HIS A 198 -11.97 6.86 -10.71
CA HIS A 198 -12.89 6.18 -9.80
C HIS A 198 -12.96 6.88 -8.43
N ALA A 199 -11.80 7.19 -7.84
CA ALA A 199 -11.72 7.91 -6.57
C ALA A 199 -12.43 9.27 -6.62
N LEU A 200 -12.30 9.98 -7.74
CA LEU A 200 -12.94 11.29 -7.95
C LEU A 200 -14.42 11.19 -8.36
N GLY A 201 -14.98 9.98 -8.47
CA GLY A 201 -16.37 9.78 -8.89
C GLY A 201 -16.64 10.08 -10.37
N VAL A 202 -15.60 10.19 -11.19
CA VAL A 202 -15.70 10.43 -12.64
C VAL A 202 -16.17 9.17 -13.36
N THR A 203 -15.70 8.01 -12.91
CA THR A 203 -16.08 6.71 -13.48
C THR A 203 -16.79 5.86 -12.42
N PRO A 204 -18.11 5.58 -12.59
CA PRO A 204 -18.81 4.67 -11.70
C PRO A 204 -18.24 3.24 -11.86
N ASP A 205 -17.99 2.57 -10.74
CA ASP A 205 -17.66 1.15 -10.73
C ASP A 205 -18.95 0.34 -10.54
N LYS A 206 -19.00 -0.85 -11.14
CA LYS A 206 -20.16 -1.76 -11.07
C LYS A 206 -20.44 -2.22 -9.64
N ASP A 207 -19.42 -2.17 -8.77
CA ASP A 207 -19.48 -2.57 -7.37
C ASP A 207 -20.08 -1.50 -6.42
N GLY A 208 -20.57 -0.36 -6.95
CA GLY A 208 -21.42 0.58 -6.20
C GLY A 208 -20.73 1.36 -5.07
N GLY A 209 -19.42 1.21 -4.89
CA GLY A 209 -18.64 2.00 -3.93
C GLY A 209 -18.26 3.37 -4.49
N THR A 210 -18.49 4.44 -3.73
CA THR A 210 -17.85 5.73 -4.01
C THR A 210 -16.44 5.70 -3.42
N GLY A 211 -15.41 5.94 -4.23
CA GLY A 211 -14.05 6.16 -3.75
C GLY A 211 -13.89 7.50 -3.00
N LEU A 212 -14.93 7.98 -2.33
CA LEU A 212 -15.04 9.34 -1.79
C LEU A 212 -13.91 9.64 -0.79
N TRP A 213 -13.49 8.63 -0.04
CA TRP A 213 -12.37 8.76 0.89
C TRP A 213 -11.00 8.84 0.19
N GLN A 214 -10.85 8.22 -0.98
CA GLN A 214 -9.67 8.35 -1.82
C GLN A 214 -9.62 9.73 -2.46
N ALA A 215 -10.78 10.31 -2.78
CA ALA A 215 -10.87 11.63 -3.38
C ALA A 215 -10.08 12.65 -2.56
N ASP A 216 -10.22 12.65 -1.24
CA ASP A 216 -9.53 13.62 -0.39
C ASP A 216 -8.03 13.38 -0.32
N LEU A 217 -7.59 12.13 -0.06
CA LEU A 217 -6.16 11.80 -0.04
C LEU A 217 -5.47 12.07 -1.39
N LEU A 218 -6.20 11.91 -2.50
CA LEU A 218 -5.70 12.16 -3.85
C LEU A 218 -5.73 13.63 -4.25
N LYS A 219 -6.79 14.38 -3.91
CA LYS A 219 -6.90 15.83 -4.17
C LYS A 219 -5.75 16.59 -3.51
N HIS A 220 -5.37 16.19 -2.29
CA HIS A 220 -4.27 16.79 -1.55
C HIS A 220 -2.89 16.20 -1.91
N HIS A 221 -2.80 15.34 -2.94
CA HIS A 221 -1.54 14.72 -3.39
C HIS A 221 -0.78 14.01 -2.26
N LEU A 222 -1.52 13.46 -1.29
CA LEU A 222 -0.97 12.80 -0.11
C LEU A 222 -0.47 11.40 -0.45
N VAL A 223 -1.15 10.71 -1.38
CA VAL A 223 -0.66 9.45 -1.95
C VAL A 223 0.46 9.74 -2.95
N ASN A 224 1.67 9.27 -2.65
CA ASN A 224 2.82 9.49 -3.54
C ASN A 224 2.82 8.51 -4.71
N TYR A 225 2.46 7.25 -4.42
CA TYR A 225 2.51 6.18 -5.39
C TYR A 225 1.21 5.37 -5.35
N LEU A 226 0.52 5.35 -6.49
CA LEU A 226 -0.63 4.47 -6.74
C LEU A 226 -0.13 3.23 -7.51
N ILE A 227 -0.21 2.06 -6.87
CA ILE A 227 0.26 0.78 -7.42
C ILE A 227 -0.96 -0.11 -7.69
N PRO A 228 -1.31 -0.33 -8.97
CA PRO A 228 -2.33 -1.30 -9.35
C PRO A 228 -1.79 -2.72 -9.24
N PHE A 229 -2.61 -3.60 -8.68
CA PHE A 229 -2.43 -5.04 -8.64
C PHE A 229 -3.42 -5.67 -9.61
N LEU A 230 -2.88 -6.44 -10.53
CA LEU A 230 -3.61 -7.03 -11.64
C LEU A 230 -4.16 -8.41 -11.22
N PRO A 231 -5.33 -8.83 -11.74
CA PRO A 231 -5.82 -10.19 -11.53
C PRO A 231 -4.81 -11.22 -12.03
N LEU A 232 -4.67 -12.32 -11.29
CA LEU A 232 -3.73 -13.39 -11.59
C LEU A 232 -4.25 -14.25 -12.74
N GLU A 233 -3.30 -14.72 -13.55
CA GLU A 233 -3.57 -15.70 -14.61
C GLU A 233 -3.21 -17.10 -14.11
N ARG A 234 -3.66 -18.14 -14.83
CA ARG A 234 -3.45 -19.54 -14.41
C ARG A 234 -1.98 -19.85 -14.10
N GLU A 235 -1.07 -19.42 -14.97
CA GLU A 235 0.38 -19.61 -14.79
C GLU A 235 0.90 -19.01 -13.48
N HIS A 236 0.39 -17.84 -13.09
CA HIS A 236 0.77 -17.17 -11.85
C HIS A 236 0.29 -17.96 -10.63
N VAL A 237 -0.93 -18.51 -10.69
CA VAL A 237 -1.47 -19.37 -9.63
C VAL A 237 -0.66 -20.66 -9.53
N GLU A 238 -0.30 -21.28 -10.65
CA GLU A 238 0.57 -22.47 -10.65
C GLU A 238 1.94 -22.18 -10.01
N LEU A 239 2.52 -20.99 -10.25
CA LEU A 239 3.75 -20.56 -9.58
C LEU A 239 3.55 -20.38 -8.06
N CYS A 240 2.46 -19.74 -7.64
CA CYS A 240 2.12 -19.62 -6.21
C CYS A 240 2.01 -20.98 -5.53
N VAL A 241 1.33 -21.95 -6.18
CA VAL A 241 1.18 -23.31 -5.64
C VAL A 241 2.54 -24.00 -5.53
N ARG A 242 3.41 -23.88 -6.55
CA ARG A 242 4.77 -24.45 -6.50
C ARG A 242 5.59 -23.89 -5.35
N ASP A 243 5.48 -22.59 -5.07
CA ASP A 243 6.20 -21.96 -3.97
C ASP A 243 5.71 -22.48 -2.61
N VAL A 244 4.39 -22.61 -2.43
CA VAL A 244 3.83 -23.20 -1.20
C VAL A 244 4.29 -24.64 -1.03
N LEU A 245 4.25 -25.46 -2.08
CA LEU A 245 4.71 -26.85 -2.00
C LEU A 245 6.19 -26.93 -1.61
N ARG A 246 7.05 -26.08 -2.17
CA ARG A 246 8.49 -26.02 -1.80
C ARG A 246 8.71 -25.63 -0.35
N GLU A 247 7.86 -24.78 0.22
CA GLU A 247 7.94 -24.38 1.63
C GLU A 247 7.45 -25.50 2.57
N MET A 248 6.64 -26.45 2.08
CA MET A 248 6.10 -27.57 2.85
C MET A 248 6.99 -28.82 2.88
N GLY A 249 7.96 -28.94 1.97
CA GLY A 249 8.87 -30.10 1.85
C GLY A 249 8.43 -31.09 0.79
#